data_AF-A0A0K8SMU5-F1
#
_entry.id   AF-A0A0K8SMU5-F1
#
_cell.length_a   1.000
_cell.length_b   1.000
_cell.length_c   1.000
_cell.angle_alpha   90.00
_cell.angle_beta   90.00
_cell.angle_gamma   90.00
#
_symmetry.space_group_name_H-M   'P 1'
#
loop_
_entity.id
_entity.type
_entity.pdbx_description
1 polymer ?
#
loop_
_entity_poly.entity_id
_entity_poly.type
_entity_poly.pdbx_seq_one_letter_code
_entity_poly.pdbx_strand_id
1 'polypeptide(L)'
;VYHRITPKDKFLVIASDGLWDLVSPLQVVRMVGEHMSGKAALSPLRLPHNMKLKDINSILEQRREGLNKVPIDRNAATHLIRNALGGSEYGGVEHSRISQLLSL
;
A
#
# COMPACT_ATOMS: atom_id res chain seq x y z
N VAL A 1 17.15 -22.92 4.16
CA VAL A 1 16.80 -21.70 4.94
C VAL A 1 15.33 -21.42 4.74
N TYR A 2 14.54 -21.22 5.79
CA TYR A 2 13.11 -20.88 5.70
C TYR A 2 12.81 -19.67 6.58
N HIS A 3 11.85 -18.85 6.19
CA HIS A 3 11.38 -17.73 6.99
C HIS A 3 10.11 -18.12 7.75
N ARG A 4 10.06 -17.83 9.05
CA ARG A 4 8.84 -18.02 9.85
C ARG A 4 8.16 -16.66 10.02
N ILE A 5 6.91 -16.58 9.57
CA ILE A 5 6.11 -15.35 9.63
C ILE A 5 5.96 -14.88 11.09
N THR A 6 6.20 -13.59 11.30
CA THR A 6 6.06 -12.89 12.57
C THR A 6 4.94 -11.85 12.48
N PRO A 7 4.43 -11.31 13.61
CA PRO A 7 3.46 -10.22 13.58
C PRO A 7 3.95 -8.94 12.90
N LYS A 8 5.26 -8.80 12.65
CA LYS A 8 5.84 -7.65 11.92
C LYS A 8 5.68 -7.80 10.40
N ASP A 9 5.52 -9.02 9.91
CA ASP A 9 5.39 -9.32 8.48
C ASP A 9 3.96 -9.03 8.03
N LYS A 10 3.76 -7.92 7.31
CA LYS A 10 2.41 -7.43 6.96
C LYS A 10 1.91 -7.91 5.61
N PHE A 11 2.82 -8.16 4.67
CA PHE A 11 2.51 -8.59 3.32
C PHE A 11 3.74 -9.22 2.66
N LEU A 12 3.51 -9.92 1.56
CA LEU A 12 4.53 -10.44 0.65
C LEU A 12 4.19 -9.96 -0.76
N VAL A 13 5.19 -9.41 -1.47
CA VAL A 13 5.05 -9.06 -2.89
C VAL A 13 5.83 -10.06 -3.71
N ILE A 14 5.15 -10.71 -4.64
CA ILE A 14 5.76 -11.58 -5.65
C ILE A 14 5.37 -11.00 -7.01
N ALA A 15 6.37 -10.71 -7.83
CA ALA A 15 6.20 -10.15 -9.17
C ALA A 15 7.36 -10.59 -10.06
N SER A 16 7.13 -10.59 -11.37
CA SER A 16 8.20 -10.75 -12.35
C SER A 16 9.11 -9.52 -12.42
N ASP A 17 10.23 -9.66 -13.10
CA ASP A 17 11.19 -8.60 -13.45
C ASP A 17 10.52 -7.35 -14.04
N GLY A 18 9.48 -7.50 -14.87
CA GLY A 18 8.77 -6.36 -15.44
C GLY A 18 8.21 -5.32 -14.44
N LEU A 19 7.98 -5.69 -13.17
CA LEU A 19 7.71 -4.70 -12.11
C LEU A 19 9.00 -4.08 -11.57
N TRP A 20 9.99 -4.92 -11.28
CA TRP A 20 11.23 -4.53 -10.60
C TRP A 20 12.17 -3.72 -11.47
N ASP A 21 12.04 -3.83 -12.79
CA ASP A 21 12.75 -3.00 -13.78
C ASP A 21 12.25 -1.56 -13.78
N LEU A 22 11.01 -1.31 -13.31
CA LEU A 22 10.37 0.00 -13.32
C LEU A 22 10.31 0.65 -11.93
N VAL A 23 10.28 -0.15 -10.87
CA VAL A 23 10.04 0.34 -9.50
C VAL A 23 10.96 -0.37 -8.52
N SER A 24 11.65 0.41 -7.68
CA SER A 24 12.53 -0.15 -6.66
C SER A 24 11.76 -0.93 -5.58
N PRO A 25 12.37 -1.95 -4.94
CA PRO A 25 11.74 -2.69 -3.84
C PRO A 25 11.26 -1.80 -2.69
N LEU A 26 12.00 -0.74 -2.37
CA LEU A 26 11.63 0.21 -1.32
C LEU A 26 10.36 0.99 -1.69
N GLN A 27 10.25 1.45 -2.94
CA GLN A 27 9.04 2.13 -3.42
C GLN A 27 7.84 1.18 -3.41
N VAL A 28 8.00 -0.07 -3.83
CA VAL A 28 6.94 -1.09 -3.78
C VAL A 28 6.45 -1.32 -2.36
N VAL A 29 7.38 -1.55 -1.41
CA VAL A 29 7.03 -1.75 0.01
C VAL A 29 6.31 -0.53 0.59
N ARG A 30 6.77 0.68 0.26
CA ARG A 30 6.13 1.92 0.70
C ARG A 30 4.71 2.05 0.14
N MET A 31 4.54 1.88 -1.16
CA MET A 31 3.23 2.00 -1.82
C MET A 31 2.21 0.99 -1.27
N VAL A 32 2.63 -0.28 -1.08
CA VAL A 32 1.75 -1.30 -0.51
C VAL A 32 1.43 -0.99 0.96
N GLY A 33 2.42 -0.56 1.74
CA GLY A 33 2.22 -0.19 3.15
C GLY A 33 1.26 1.00 3.31
N GLU A 34 1.42 2.04 2.50
CA GLU A 34 0.53 3.20 2.48
C GLU A 34 -0.88 2.79 2.05
N HIS A 35 -1.01 2.01 0.96
CA HIS A 35 -2.29 1.46 0.47
C HIS A 35 -3.03 0.68 1.56
N MET A 36 -2.35 -0.23 2.26
CA MET A 36 -2.93 -1.01 3.36
C MET A 36 -3.34 -0.12 4.54
N SER A 37 -2.51 0.85 4.92
CA SER A 37 -2.82 1.78 6.02
C SER A 37 -4.06 2.63 5.73
N GLY A 38 -4.21 3.10 4.48
CA GLY A 38 -5.39 3.84 4.05
C GLY A 38 -6.66 3.00 4.02
N LYS A 39 -6.60 1.75 3.54
CA LYS A 39 -7.76 0.83 3.62
C LYS A 39 -8.16 0.54 5.06
N ALA A 40 -7.17 0.34 5.94
CA ALA A 40 -7.42 0.06 7.35
C ALA A 40 -8.09 1.25 8.07
N ALA A 41 -7.73 2.48 7.70
CA ALA A 41 -8.34 3.69 8.23
C ALA A 41 -9.84 3.82 7.87
N LEU A 42 -10.23 3.39 6.66
CA LEU A 42 -11.62 3.42 6.19
C LEU A 42 -12.48 2.27 6.73
N SER A 43 -11.86 1.18 7.19
CA SER A 43 -12.58 0.00 7.66
C SER A 43 -13.14 0.23 9.08
N PRO A 44 -14.37 -0.21 9.41
CA PRO A 44 -14.91 -0.08 10.76
C PRO A 44 -13.95 -0.63 11.82
N LEU A 45 -13.79 0.09 12.94
CA LEU A 45 -12.97 -0.38 14.05
C LEU A 45 -13.71 -1.46 14.83
N ARG A 46 -13.13 -2.66 14.90
CA ARG A 46 -13.61 -3.75 15.76
C ARG A 46 -12.61 -3.93 16.89
N LEU A 47 -13.02 -3.62 18.11
CA LEU A 47 -12.18 -3.76 19.29
C LEU A 47 -12.40 -5.14 19.93
N PRO A 48 -11.35 -5.87 20.29
CA PRO A 48 -11.48 -7.09 21.09
C PRO A 48 -11.90 -6.73 22.52
N HIS A 49 -12.58 -7.67 23.18
CA HIS A 49 -12.93 -7.55 24.60
C HIS A 49 -11.65 -7.50 25.44
N ASN A 50 -11.57 -6.57 26.41
CA ASN A 50 -10.44 -6.34 27.33
C ASN A 50 -9.20 -5.64 26.78
N MET A 51 -9.35 -4.70 25.82
CA MET A 51 -8.24 -3.83 25.39
C MET A 51 -8.09 -2.60 26.30
N LYS A 52 -6.83 -2.19 26.60
CA LYS A 52 -6.58 -0.98 27.40
C LYS A 52 -6.84 0.28 26.55
N LEU A 53 -7.30 1.36 27.20
CA LEU A 53 -7.56 2.64 26.52
C LEU A 53 -6.34 3.19 25.78
N LYS A 54 -5.12 3.00 26.32
CA LYS A 54 -3.88 3.42 25.65
C LYS A 54 -3.67 2.72 24.30
N ASP A 55 -4.03 1.44 24.21
CA ASP A 55 -3.84 0.63 23.00
C ASP A 55 -4.90 1.02 21.97
N ILE A 56 -6.12 1.32 22.42
CA ILE A 56 -7.18 1.90 21.58
C ILE A 56 -6.73 3.24 21.01
N ASN A 57 -6.17 4.14 21.83
CA ASN A 57 -5.68 5.44 21.36
C ASN A 57 -4.60 5.27 20.28
N SER A 58 -3.64 4.37 20.48
CA SER A 58 -2.60 4.08 19.48
C SER A 58 -3.18 3.61 18.14
N ILE A 59 -4.22 2.76 18.17
CA ILE A 59 -4.93 2.31 16.96
C ILE A 59 -5.64 3.48 16.27
N LEU A 60 -6.28 4.38 17.04
CA LEU A 60 -6.96 5.55 16.51
C LEU A 60 -5.99 6.55 15.89
N GLU A 61 -4.82 6.77 16.49
CA GLU A 61 -3.76 7.61 15.93
C GLU A 61 -3.26 7.08 14.58
N GLN A 62 -2.96 5.77 14.50
CA GLN A 62 -2.56 5.13 13.24
C GLN A 62 -3.64 5.24 12.16
N ARG A 63 -4.92 5.09 12.54
CA ARG A 63 -6.04 5.25 11.61
C ARG A 63 -6.16 6.69 11.12
N ARG A 64 -6.00 7.67 12.01
CA ARG A 64 -6.02 9.09 11.64
C ARG A 64 -4.93 9.41 10.61
N GLU A 65 -3.72 8.89 10.80
CA GLU A 65 -2.64 9.04 9.81
C GLU A 65 -2.96 8.36 8.47
N GLY A 66 -3.59 7.18 8.52
CA GLY A 66 -4.01 6.45 7.33
C GLY A 66 -5.08 7.16 6.49
N LEU A 67 -5.87 8.07 7.07
CA LEU A 67 -6.88 8.84 6.31
C LEU A 67 -6.26 9.73 5.22
N ASN A 68 -5.01 10.16 5.40
CA ASN A 68 -4.27 10.92 4.37
C ASN A 68 -3.70 10.03 3.26
N LYS A 69 -3.87 8.71 3.37
CA LYS A 69 -3.30 7.69 2.47
C LYS A 69 -4.40 6.83 1.83
N VAL A 70 -5.63 7.33 1.77
CA VAL A 70 -6.75 6.60 1.19
C VAL A 70 -6.43 6.23 -0.26
N PRO A 71 -6.38 4.94 -0.59
CA PRO A 71 -6.00 4.52 -1.93
C PRO A 71 -7.14 4.73 -2.92
N ILE A 72 -6.78 5.22 -4.10
CA ILE A 72 -7.70 5.33 -5.25
C ILE A 72 -8.06 3.94 -5.77
N ASP A 73 -7.05 3.06 -5.89
CA ASP A 73 -7.22 1.70 -6.38
C ASP A 73 -7.70 0.76 -5.28
N ARG A 74 -8.72 -0.05 -5.56
CA ARG A 74 -9.21 -1.05 -4.59
C ARG A 74 -8.21 -2.18 -4.34
N ASN A 75 -7.39 -2.52 -5.34
CA ASN A 75 -6.42 -3.61 -5.31
C ASN A 75 -4.99 -3.04 -5.29
N ALA A 76 -4.15 -3.54 -4.37
CA ALA A 76 -2.76 -3.10 -4.23
C ALA A 76 -1.89 -3.44 -5.46
N ALA A 77 -2.13 -4.58 -6.12
CA ALA A 77 -1.44 -4.94 -7.35
C ALA A 77 -1.79 -3.98 -8.49
N THR A 78 -3.07 -3.60 -8.63
CA THR A 78 -3.48 -2.56 -9.59
C THR A 78 -2.82 -1.23 -9.28
N HIS A 79 -2.74 -0.87 -7.99
CA HIS A 79 -2.03 0.34 -7.56
C HIS A 79 -0.54 0.30 -7.96
N LEU A 80 0.14 -0.82 -7.75
CA LEU A 80 1.54 -1.00 -8.14
C LEU A 80 1.72 -0.90 -9.65
N ILE A 81 0.92 -1.59 -10.44
CA ILE A 81 1.02 -1.57 -11.92
C ILE A 81 0.75 -0.16 -12.45
N ARG A 82 -0.27 0.54 -11.92
CA ARG A 82 -0.57 1.93 -12.28
C ARG A 82 0.64 2.85 -12.03
N ASN A 83 1.26 2.74 -10.85
CA ASN A 83 2.42 3.56 -10.51
C ASN A 83 3.69 3.13 -11.28
N ALA A 84 3.84 1.86 -11.63
CA ALA A 84 4.97 1.40 -12.44
C ALA A 84 4.90 1.97 -13.88
N LEU A 85 3.71 1.97 -14.48
CA LEU A 85 3.51 2.46 -15.86
C LEU A 85 3.43 4.00 -15.94
N GLY A 86 2.81 4.63 -14.94
CA GLY A 86 2.51 6.06 -14.96
C GLY A 86 3.23 6.89 -13.92
N GLY A 87 4.13 6.32 -13.11
CA GLY A 87 4.81 7.07 -12.05
C GLY A 87 5.60 8.26 -12.60
N SER A 88 5.41 9.42 -11.98
CA SER A 88 6.19 10.64 -12.22
C SER A 88 7.23 10.87 -11.13
N GLU A 89 8.26 11.66 -11.44
CA GLU A 89 9.32 12.04 -10.47
C GLU A 89 8.77 12.80 -9.25
N TYR A 90 7.59 13.42 -9.40
CA TYR A 90 6.91 14.18 -8.36
C TYR A 90 5.97 13.33 -7.49
N GLY A 91 5.98 12.00 -7.66
CA GLY A 91 5.19 11.06 -6.85
C GLY A 91 3.71 10.98 -7.25
N GLY A 92 3.35 11.46 -8.45
CA GLY A 92 2.02 11.35 -9.04
C GLY A 92 1.94 10.28 -10.13
N VAL A 93 0.72 10.06 -10.64
CA VAL A 93 0.47 9.17 -11.78
C VAL A 93 0.12 10.01 -13.02
N GLU A 94 0.95 9.93 -14.05
CA GLU A 94 0.72 10.50 -15.38
C GLU A 94 -0.16 9.58 -16.22
N HIS A 95 -1.46 9.88 -16.23
CA HIS A 95 -2.45 9.10 -16.98
C HIS A 95 -2.22 9.10 -18.51
N SER A 96 -1.62 10.15 -19.07
CA SER A 96 -1.25 10.22 -20.48
C SER A 96 -0.24 9.14 -20.86
N ARG A 97 0.79 8.94 -20.02
CA ARG A 97 1.81 7.91 -20.22
C ARG A 97 1.21 6.50 -20.17
N ILE A 98 0.34 6.24 -19.19
CA ILE A 98 -0.38 4.95 -19.11
C ILE A 98 -1.22 4.73 -20.37
N SER A 99 -1.98 5.76 -20.79
CA SER A 99 -2.81 5.68 -21.99
C SER A 99 -1.99 5.33 -23.23
N GLN A 100 -0.82 5.95 -23.41
CA GLN A 100 0.08 5.68 -24.52
C GLN A 100 0.60 4.23 -24.48
N LEU A 101 1.08 3.76 -23.33
CA LEU A 101 1.63 2.41 -23.17
C LEU A 101 0.58 1.30 -23.37
N LEU A 102 -0.68 1.55 -22.99
CA LEU A 102 -1.77 0.59 -23.11
C LEU A 102 -2.50 0.64 -24.46
N SER A 103 -2.20 1.63 -25.32
CA SER A 103 -2.78 1.74 -26.67
C SER A 103 -1.91 1.12 -27.76
N LEU A 104 -0.81 0.46 -27.37
CA LEU A 104 0.07 -0.34 -28.23
C LEU A 104 -0.55 -1.72 -28.49
#